data_AF-A0A1W9IWL2-F1
#
_entry.id   AF-A0A1W9IWL2-F1
#
_cell.length_a   1.000
_cell.length_b   1.000
_cell.length_c   1.000
_cell.angle_alpha   90.00
_cell.angle_beta   90.00
_cell.angle_gamma   90.00
#
_symmetry.space_group_name_H-M   'P 1'
#
loop_
_entity.id
_entity.type
_entity.pdbx_description
1 polymer ?
#
loop_
_entity_poly.entity_id
_entity_poly.type
_entity_poly.pdbx_seq_one_letter_code
_entity_poly.pdbx_strand_id
1 'polypeptide(L)'
;MLKITHQKTGDSTALLLEGRLAGPWVDELERVWRDCKESIAGPLVVDLRGVTFIEQEGKSLLSRMWLEGAELLAAGCCSRSILEDIMSAGRPTPSTRTTKNVSSE
;
A
#
# COMPACT_ATOMS: atom_id res chain seq x y z
N MET A 1 -13.60 -14.40 -1.77
CA MET A 1 -14.38 -13.16 -1.67
C MET A 1 -13.63 -12.21 -0.76
N LEU A 2 -13.55 -10.95 -1.17
CA LEU A 2 -12.92 -9.87 -0.41
C LEU A 2 -14.00 -8.86 -0.03
N LYS A 3 -13.91 -8.32 1.18
CA LYS A 3 -14.69 -7.18 1.62
C LYS A 3 -13.73 -6.02 1.82
N ILE A 4 -14.05 -4.89 1.20
CA ILE A 4 -13.27 -3.64 1.27
C ILE A 4 -14.14 -2.64 2.03
N THR A 5 -13.64 -2.14 3.16
CA THR A 5 -14.35 -1.16 3.99
C THR A 5 -13.54 0.12 4.06
N HIS A 6 -14.16 1.25 3.74
CA HIS A 6 -13.53 2.57 3.81
C HIS A 6 -13.75 3.17 5.19
N GLN A 7 -12.68 3.51 5.87
CA GLN A 7 -12.71 4.19 7.16
C GLN A 7 -11.96 5.52 7.02
N LYS A 8 -12.68 6.64 7.16
CA LYS A 8 -12.05 7.97 7.25
C LYS A 8 -11.85 8.31 8.73
N THR A 9 -10.62 8.61 9.09
CA THR A 9 -10.24 9.02 10.45
C THR A 9 -9.49 10.35 10.34
N GLY A 10 -10.22 11.46 10.52
CA GLY A 10 -9.67 12.80 10.33
C GLY A 10 -9.14 12.99 8.90
N ASP A 11 -7.88 13.38 8.79
CA ASP A 11 -7.17 13.60 7.51
C ASP A 11 -6.63 12.32 6.86
N SER A 12 -6.77 11.17 7.52
CA SER A 12 -6.28 9.88 7.03
C SER A 12 -7.44 9.00 6.58
N THR A 13 -7.23 8.25 5.50
CA THR A 13 -8.19 7.23 5.04
C THR A 13 -7.57 5.86 5.20
N ALA A 14 -8.34 4.89 5.66
CA ALA A 14 -7.96 3.50 5.81
C ALA A 14 -8.90 2.60 5.00
N LEU A 15 -8.32 1.66 4.27
CA LEU A 15 -8.98 0.59 3.53
C LEU A 15 -8.83 -0.70 4.34
N LEU A 16 -9.89 -1.13 5.03
CA LEU A 16 -9.92 -2.38 5.76
C LEU A 16 -10.30 -3.52 4.82
N LEU A 17 -9.40 -4.48 4.67
CA LEU A 17 -9.56 -5.66 3.83
C LEU A 17 -9.85 -6.88 4.70
N GLU A 18 -10.96 -7.55 4.39
CA GLU A 18 -11.37 -8.80 5.05
C GLU A 18 -11.61 -9.90 4.02
N GLY A 19 -11.04 -11.08 4.22
CA GLY A 19 -11.25 -12.26 3.35
C GLY A 19 -10.06 -12.62 2.47
N ARG A 20 -10.28 -12.90 1.18
CA ARG A 20 -9.24 -13.38 0.25
C ARG A 20 -8.93 -12.35 -0.84
N LEU A 21 -7.68 -11.87 -0.87
CA LEU A 21 -7.15 -10.99 -1.92
C LEU A 21 -6.61 -11.85 -3.08
N ALA A 22 -7.50 -12.22 -3.99
CA ALA A 22 -7.28 -13.22 -5.03
C ALA A 22 -8.13 -12.92 -6.27
N GLY A 23 -7.61 -13.23 -7.45
CA GLY A 23 -8.25 -13.01 -8.75
C GLY A 23 -8.86 -11.60 -8.88
N PRO A 24 -10.17 -11.47 -9.20
CA PRO A 24 -10.79 -10.18 -9.53
C PRO A 24 -10.80 -9.18 -8.37
N TRP A 25 -10.58 -9.64 -7.14
CA TRP A 25 -10.50 -8.75 -5.97
C TRP A 25 -9.19 -7.96 -5.91
N VAL A 26 -8.15 -8.41 -6.63
CA VAL A 26 -6.91 -7.65 -6.80
C VAL A 26 -7.18 -6.42 -7.67
N ASP A 27 -7.85 -6.58 -8.81
CA ASP A 27 -8.24 -5.46 -9.68
C ASP A 27 -9.16 -4.47 -8.98
N GLU A 28 -10.12 -4.98 -8.20
CA GLU A 28 -11.04 -4.14 -7.44
C GLU A 28 -10.31 -3.30 -6.38
N LEU A 29 -9.36 -3.90 -5.66
CA LEU A 29 -8.53 -3.17 -4.71
C LEU A 29 -7.69 -2.09 -5.39
N GLU A 30 -7.11 -2.38 -6.57
CA GLU A 30 -6.34 -1.38 -7.33
C GLU A 30 -7.20 -0.18 -7.74
N ARG A 31 -8.42 -0.42 -8.21
CA ARG A 31 -9.37 0.64 -8.57
C ARG A 31 -9.71 1.52 -7.38
N VAL A 32 -10.14 0.90 -6.28
CA VAL A 32 -10.51 1.61 -5.04
C VAL A 32 -9.34 2.43 -4.50
N TRP A 33 -8.12 1.88 -4.53
CA TRP A 33 -6.92 2.59 -4.11
C TRP A 33 -6.62 3.81 -4.96
N ARG A 34 -6.69 3.70 -6.30
CA ARG A 34 -6.46 4.84 -7.20
C ARG A 34 -7.50 5.94 -6.98
N ASP A 35 -8.77 5.58 -6.90
CA ASP A 35 -9.86 6.53 -6.65
C ASP A 35 -9.66 7.26 -5.33
N CYS A 36 -9.27 6.54 -4.27
CA CYS A 36 -8.93 7.17 -3.00
C CYS A 36 -7.72 8.10 -3.16
N LYS A 37 -6.62 7.63 -3.75
CA LYS A 37 -5.40 8.41 -3.96
C LYS A 37 -5.64 9.73 -4.69
N GLU A 38 -6.56 9.76 -5.66
CA GLU A 38 -6.95 10.99 -6.36
C GLU A 38 -7.85 11.90 -5.52
N SER A 39 -8.64 11.33 -4.61
CA SER A 39 -9.61 12.06 -3.80
C SER A 39 -9.06 12.63 -2.48
N ILE A 40 -7.91 12.17 -1.99
CA ILE A 40 -7.33 12.59 -0.70
C ILE A 40 -5.88 13.05 -0.86
N ALA A 41 -5.54 14.12 -0.14
CA ALA A 41 -4.18 14.66 -0.06
C ALA A 41 -3.34 14.03 1.09
N GLY A 42 -3.94 13.14 1.88
CA GLY A 42 -3.34 12.55 3.08
C GLY A 42 -2.87 11.10 2.90
N PRO A 43 -2.26 10.51 3.95
CA PRO A 43 -1.80 9.13 3.91
C PRO A 43 -3.00 8.17 3.80
N LEU A 44 -2.85 7.17 2.92
CA LEU A 44 -3.81 6.11 2.70
C LEU A 44 -3.25 4.81 3.29
N VAL A 45 -3.98 4.29 4.26
CA VAL A 45 -3.62 3.10 5.02
C VAL A 45 -4.38 1.91 4.45
N VAL A 46 -3.73 0.78 4.22
CA VAL A 46 -4.35 -0.47 3.79
C VAL A 46 -4.19 -1.47 4.93
N ASP A 47 -5.31 -1.83 5.53
CA ASP A 47 -5.38 -2.75 6.66
C ASP A 47 -5.72 -4.16 6.19
N LEU A 48 -4.71 -5.02 6.25
CA LEU A 48 -4.73 -6.43 5.88
C LEU A 48 -5.03 -7.35 7.07
N ARG A 49 -5.38 -6.82 8.25
CA ARG A 49 -5.58 -7.65 9.45
C ARG A 49 -6.72 -8.66 9.33
N GLY A 50 -7.72 -8.37 8.50
CA GLY A 50 -8.81 -9.29 8.19
C GLY A 50 -8.52 -10.21 6.98
N VAL A 51 -7.37 -10.07 6.34
CA VAL A 51 -7.03 -10.85 5.14
C VAL A 51 -6.48 -12.22 5.54
N THR A 52 -7.15 -13.25 5.05
CA THR A 52 -6.84 -14.66 5.29
C THR A 52 -5.97 -15.29 4.20
N PHE A 53 -5.90 -14.69 3.02
CA PHE A 53 -5.15 -15.23 1.88
C PHE A 53 -4.82 -14.12 0.87
N ILE A 54 -3.61 -14.19 0.29
CA ILE A 54 -3.11 -13.24 -0.71
C ILE A 54 -2.45 -14.04 -1.83
N GLU A 55 -2.91 -13.85 -3.06
CA GLU A 55 -2.27 -14.42 -4.26
C GLU A 55 -1.07 -13.60 -4.72
N GLN A 56 -0.27 -14.16 -5.64
CA GLN A 56 0.94 -13.52 -6.13
C GLN A 56 0.67 -12.13 -6.74
N GLU A 57 -0.42 -11.98 -7.48
CA GLU A 57 -0.85 -10.70 -8.04
C GLU A 57 -1.22 -9.70 -6.94
N GLY A 58 -1.89 -10.16 -5.88
CA GLY A 58 -2.19 -9.37 -4.69
C GLY A 58 -0.92 -8.88 -3.99
N LYS A 59 0.12 -9.72 -3.87
CA LYS A 59 1.42 -9.30 -3.32
C LYS A 59 2.06 -8.20 -4.18
N SER A 60 2.08 -8.38 -5.50
CA SER A 60 2.63 -7.40 -6.43
C SER A 60 1.90 -6.05 -6.35
N LEU A 61 0.57 -6.08 -6.21
CA LEU A 61 -0.23 -4.87 -6.00
C LEU A 61 0.13 -4.17 -4.68
N LEU A 62 0.19 -4.91 -3.57
CA LEU A 62 0.57 -4.37 -2.27
C LEU A 62 1.98 -3.74 -2.31
N SER A 63 2.95 -4.37 -2.98
CA SER A 63 4.28 -3.80 -3.19
C SER A 63 4.24 -2.46 -3.93
N ARG A 64 3.44 -2.37 -4.99
CA ARG A 64 3.26 -1.11 -5.74
C ARG A 64 2.63 -0.03 -4.86
N MET A 65 1.59 -0.37 -4.11
CA MET A 65 0.94 0.56 -3.18
C MET A 65 1.96 1.11 -2.17
N TRP A 66 2.78 0.23 -1.57
CA TRP A 66 3.84 0.64 -0.64
C TRP A 66 4.88 1.58 -1.28
N LEU A 67 5.33 1.28 -2.50
CA LEU A 67 6.26 2.12 -3.25
C LEU A 67 5.65 3.50 -3.59
N GLU A 68 4.34 3.55 -3.81
CA GLU A 68 3.59 4.77 -4.07
C GLU A 68 3.21 5.56 -2.80
N GLY A 69 3.62 5.09 -1.62
CA GLY A 69 3.44 5.78 -0.34
C GLY A 69 2.29 5.28 0.53
N ALA A 70 1.66 4.14 0.17
CA ALA A 70 0.67 3.50 1.03
C ALA A 70 1.29 3.00 2.33
N GLU A 71 0.54 3.11 3.42
CA GLU A 71 0.89 2.42 4.65
C GLU A 71 0.18 1.08 4.70
N LEU A 72 0.92 -0.02 4.79
CA LEU A 72 0.34 -1.35 4.87
C LEU A 72 0.36 -1.84 6.33
N LEU A 73 -0.81 -2.11 6.90
CA LEU A 73 -0.97 -2.72 8.23
C LEU A 73 -1.34 -4.19 8.06
N ALA A 74 -0.65 -5.11 8.72
CA ALA A 74 -1.03 -6.53 8.71
C ALA A 74 -1.21 -7.10 10.11
N ALA A 75 -2.12 -8.07 10.24
CA ALA A 75 -2.20 -8.94 11.41
C ALA A 75 -1.79 -10.35 11.01
N GLY A 76 -0.91 -10.93 11.81
CA GLY A 76 -0.52 -12.33 11.71
C GLY A 76 0.81 -12.56 10.99
N CYS A 77 1.47 -13.65 11.37
CA CYS A 77 2.80 -14.03 10.91
C CYS A 77 2.87 -14.28 9.39
N CYS A 78 1.78 -14.71 8.76
CA CYS A 78 1.75 -15.05 7.33
C CYS A 78 1.76 -13.84 6.39
N SER A 79 1.18 -12.72 6.82
CA SER A 79 1.20 -11.45 6.09
C SER A 79 2.42 -10.59 6.48
N ARG A 80 2.96 -10.79 7.69
CA ARG A 80 4.18 -10.13 8.16
C ARG A 80 5.42 -10.50 7.36
N SER A 81 5.64 -11.77 7.04
CA SER A 81 6.79 -12.18 6.21
C SER A 81 6.74 -11.59 4.80
N ILE A 82 5.56 -11.57 4.19
CA ILE A 82 5.35 -10.93 2.89
C ILE A 82 5.61 -9.42 2.97
N LEU A 83 5.14 -8.76 4.03
CA LEU A 83 5.39 -7.34 4.25
C LEU A 83 6.85 -7.05 4.55
N GLU A 84 7.55 -7.89 5.30
CA GLU A 84 8.98 -7.74 5.57
C GLU A 84 9.80 -7.83 4.27
N ASP A 85 9.45 -8.74 3.36
CA ASP A 85 10.07 -8.81 2.03
C ASP A 85 9.81 -7.51 1.21
N ILE A 86 8.59 -6.96 1.28
CA ILE A 86 8.21 -5.73 0.58
C ILE A 86 8.89 -4.50 1.20
N MET A 87 8.93 -4.41 2.53
CA MET A 87 9.53 -3.30 3.27
C MET A 87 11.06 -3.32 3.16
N SER A 88 11.67 -4.52 3.08
CA SER A 88 13.10 -4.69 2.86
C SER A 88 13.56 -4.19 1.49
N ALA A 89 12.67 -4.06 0.50
CA ALA A 89 12.99 -3.45 -0.78
C ALA A 89 13.24 -1.92 -0.69
N GLY A 90 12.96 -1.31 0.47
CA GLY A 90 13.18 0.09 0.75
C GLY A 90 12.13 0.98 0.10
N ARG A 91 11.49 1.86 0.89
CA ARG A 91 10.77 2.98 0.28
C ARG A 91 11.80 3.81 -0.50
N PRO A 92 11.60 4.14 -1.78
CA PRO A 92 12.36 5.20 -2.39
C PRO A 92 12.01 6.46 -1.59
N THR A 93 12.92 6.89 -0.73
CA THR A 93 12.84 8.22 -0.17
C THR A 93 12.75 9.18 -1.37
N PRO A 94 11.87 10.20 -1.36
CA PRO A 94 11.97 11.27 -2.32
C PRO A 94 13.30 11.95 -2.03
N SER A 95 14.36 11.45 -2.65
CA SER A 95 15.71 11.98 -2.53
C SER A 95 15.62 13.40 -3.05
N THR A 96 15.58 14.34 -2.12
CA THR A 96 15.60 15.77 -2.40
C THR A 96 16.80 16.02 -3.28
N ARG A 97 16.52 16.38 -4.53
CA ARG A 97 17.49 16.81 -5.52
C ARG A 97 18.24 18.04 -4.96
N THR A 98 19.34 17.81 -4.25
CA THR A 98 20.28 18.86 -3.89
C THR A 98 21.00 19.26 -5.16
N THR A 99 20.49 20.31 -5.78
CA THR A 99 21.27 21.14 -6.69
C THR A 99 22.39 21.78 -5.89
N LYS A 100 23.62 21.31 -6.04
CA LYS A 100 24.80 22.17 -5.84
C LYS A 100 25.67 22.06 -7.07
N ASN A 101 25.28 22.88 -8.04
CA ASN A 101 26.18 23.57 -8.94
C ASN A 101 27.23 24.34 -8.12
N VAL A 102 28.51 24.04 -8.30
CA VAL A 102 29.72 24.90 -8.25
C VAL A 102 30.92 23.96 -8.42
N SER A 103 32.01 24.23 -9.12
CA SER A 103 32.39 25.16 -10.16
C SER A 103 33.67 24.55 -10.75
N SER A 104 33.97 24.91 -12.00
CA SER A 104 35.24 24.69 -12.68
C SER A 104 36.46 25.04 -11.83
N GLU A 105 37.51 24.21 -11.93
CA GLU A 105 38.89 24.62 -12.26
C GLU A 105 39.68 23.41 -12.76
#